data_AF-A0A3A6Q889-F1
#
_entry.id   AF-A0A3A6Q889-F1
#
_cell.length_a   1.000
_cell.length_b   1.000
_cell.length_c   1.000
_cell.angle_alpha   90.00
_cell.angle_beta   90.00
_cell.angle_gamma   90.00
#
_symmetry.space_group_name_H-M   'P 1'
#
loop_
_entity.id
_entity.type
_entity.pdbx_description
1 polymer ?
#
loop_
_entity_poly.entity_id
_entity_poly.type
_entity_poly.pdbx_seq_one_letter_code
_entity_poly.pdbx_strand_id
1 'polypeptide(L)'
;MSTQRRLTVVMQILLVTIVVYGLLAGQPKAVTNGGIGLGVTLLPAILRRNYRFSLDPWLGLWITTAVFLHTLGSAGLYAQFAWWDSMTHALSASLVAGVGYTAARVVDLHSDKIHIPTQFVFVYLFIVVLAFGVIWELFEFTLDLISAETGLTMPLAQHGLDDTVVDMLYNSLGALLVALFGQAHLTGVAESLCDRVWSLEA
;
A
#
# COMPACT_ATOMS: atom_id res chain seq x y z
N MET A 1 17.76 -16.85 -5.44
CA MET A 1 16.67 -15.91 -5.04
C MET A 1 17.31 -14.69 -4.40
N SER A 2 16.96 -13.49 -4.85
CA SER A 2 17.39 -12.23 -4.23
C SER A 2 16.88 -12.13 -2.78
N THR A 3 17.58 -11.37 -1.94
CA THR A 3 17.25 -11.20 -0.51
C THR A 3 15.81 -10.70 -0.32
N GLN A 4 15.36 -9.76 -1.14
CA GLN A 4 14.00 -9.21 -1.13
C GLN A 4 12.95 -10.31 -1.28
N ARG A 5 13.16 -11.21 -2.26
CA ARG A 5 12.22 -12.30 -2.51
C ARG A 5 12.18 -13.30 -1.35
N ARG A 6 13.29 -13.52 -0.65
CA ARG A 6 13.32 -14.36 0.56
C ARG A 6 12.49 -13.72 1.68
N LEU A 7 12.66 -12.41 1.92
CA LEU A 7 11.89 -11.67 2.92
C LEU A 7 10.39 -11.69 2.61
N THR A 8 9.99 -11.46 1.36
CA THR A 8 8.59 -11.59 0.92
C THR A 8 8.02 -12.97 1.25
N VAL A 9 8.74 -14.04 0.93
CA VAL A 9 8.27 -15.41 1.19
C VAL A 9 8.14 -15.67 2.70
N VAL A 10 9.09 -15.18 3.51
CA VAL A 10 9.00 -15.30 4.97
C VAL A 10 7.74 -14.61 5.50
N MET A 11 7.46 -13.37 5.06
CA MET A 11 6.24 -12.66 5.45
C MET A 11 4.97 -13.39 5.00
N GLN A 12 4.97 -13.95 3.79
CA GLN A 12 3.85 -14.77 3.31
C GLN A 12 3.62 -16.01 4.16
N ILE A 13 4.69 -16.71 4.57
CA ILE A 13 4.57 -17.86 5.47
C ILE A 13 3.99 -17.42 6.82
N LEU A 14 4.44 -16.29 7.37
CA LEU A 14 3.90 -15.76 8.62
C LEU A 14 2.42 -15.37 8.50
N LEU A 15 2.01 -14.77 7.38
CA LEU A 15 0.60 -14.49 7.09
C LEU A 15 -0.25 -15.78 7.02
N VAL A 16 0.25 -16.83 6.37
CA VAL A 16 -0.42 -18.14 6.37
C VAL A 16 -0.57 -18.66 7.80
N THR A 17 0.47 -18.54 8.62
CA THR A 17 0.40 -18.93 10.04
C THR A 17 -0.67 -18.13 10.79
N ILE A 18 -0.79 -16.81 10.56
CA ILE A 18 -1.84 -15.98 11.17
C ILE A 18 -3.23 -16.47 10.76
N VAL A 19 -3.45 -16.77 9.48
CA VAL A 19 -4.74 -17.27 8.99
C VAL A 19 -5.06 -18.63 9.61
N VAL A 20 -4.11 -19.57 9.62
CA VAL A 20 -4.29 -20.90 10.21
C VAL A 20 -4.58 -20.80 11.70
N TYR A 21 -3.79 -19.99 12.42
CA TYR A 21 -4.02 -19.73 13.84
C TYR A 21 -5.41 -19.11 14.07
N GLY A 22 -5.79 -18.11 13.28
CA GLY A 22 -7.10 -17.47 13.36
C GLY A 22 -8.26 -18.45 13.15
N LEU A 23 -8.12 -19.41 12.22
CA LEU A 23 -9.10 -20.48 12.02
C LEU A 23 -9.19 -21.39 13.25
N LEU A 24 -8.05 -21.81 13.81
CA LEU A 24 -7.99 -22.68 14.98
C LEU A 24 -8.50 -22.01 16.26
N ALA A 25 -8.23 -20.71 16.41
CA ALA A 25 -8.61 -19.91 17.58
C ALA A 25 -10.01 -19.27 17.44
N GLY A 26 -10.71 -19.48 16.33
CA GLY A 26 -12.03 -18.89 16.09
C GLY A 26 -12.01 -17.36 16.00
N GLN A 27 -10.91 -16.77 15.49
CA GLN A 27 -10.73 -15.33 15.37
C GLN A 27 -11.01 -14.86 13.93
N PRO A 28 -12.25 -14.44 13.60
CA PRO A 28 -12.64 -14.12 12.23
C PRO A 28 -11.82 -12.98 11.62
N LYS A 29 -11.48 -11.93 12.39
CA LYS A 29 -10.66 -10.80 11.91
C LYS A 29 -9.26 -11.23 11.42
N ALA A 30 -8.62 -12.15 12.15
CA ALA A 30 -7.31 -12.66 11.76
C ALA A 30 -7.38 -13.47 10.44
N VAL A 31 -8.46 -14.24 10.26
CA VAL A 31 -8.70 -15.03 9.05
C VAL A 31 -8.99 -14.12 7.85
N THR A 32 -9.89 -13.14 7.99
CA THR A 32 -10.26 -12.24 6.90
C THR A 32 -9.10 -11.34 6.49
N ASN A 33 -8.46 -10.64 7.44
CA ASN A 33 -7.35 -9.72 7.12
C ASN A 33 -6.11 -10.48 6.64
N GLY A 34 -5.78 -11.61 7.28
CA GLY A 34 -4.68 -12.45 6.80
C GLY A 34 -4.94 -13.04 5.42
N GLY A 35 -6.17 -13.44 5.12
CA GLY A 35 -6.56 -13.97 3.81
C GLY A 35 -6.52 -12.92 2.71
N ILE A 36 -7.11 -11.74 2.95
CA ILE A 36 -7.05 -10.60 2.04
C ILE A 36 -5.59 -10.19 1.84
N GLY A 37 -4.83 -10.06 2.94
CA GLY A 37 -3.44 -9.68 2.90
C GLY A 37 -2.59 -10.63 2.06
N LEU A 38 -2.70 -11.94 2.29
CA LEU A 38 -2.07 -12.95 1.44
C LEU A 38 -2.42 -12.77 -0.03
N GLY A 39 -3.70 -12.59 -0.36
CA GLY A 39 -4.16 -12.32 -1.72
C GLY A 39 -3.43 -11.15 -2.36
N VAL A 40 -3.31 -10.02 -1.65
CA VAL A 40 -2.59 -8.83 -2.12
C VAL A 40 -1.11 -9.14 -2.38
N THR A 41 -0.43 -9.88 -1.49
CA THR A 41 0.99 -10.23 -1.69
C THR A 41 1.24 -11.12 -2.91
N LEU A 42 0.21 -11.80 -3.42
CA LEU A 42 0.30 -12.66 -4.59
C LEU A 42 0.06 -11.91 -5.91
N LEU A 43 -0.45 -10.66 -5.86
CA LEU A 43 -0.70 -9.84 -7.05
C LEU A 43 0.52 -9.73 -7.99
N PRO A 44 1.76 -9.49 -7.49
CA PRO A 44 2.93 -9.45 -8.39
C PRO A 44 3.15 -10.75 -9.16
N ALA A 45 2.90 -11.90 -8.53
CA ALA A 45 3.05 -13.20 -9.18
C ALA A 45 1.95 -13.44 -10.21
N ILE A 46 0.72 -13.03 -9.92
CA ILE A 46 -0.43 -13.10 -10.83
C ILE A 46 -0.20 -12.21 -12.05
N LEU A 47 0.25 -10.97 -11.85
CA LEU A 47 0.57 -10.04 -12.94
C LEU A 47 1.66 -10.59 -13.86
N ARG A 48 2.73 -11.16 -13.27
CA ARG A 48 3.79 -11.80 -14.04
C ARG A 48 3.30 -12.99 -14.84
N ARG A 49 2.44 -13.82 -14.27
CA ARG A 49 1.92 -15.03 -14.93
C ARG A 49 0.94 -14.70 -16.06
N ASN A 50 0.02 -13.78 -15.82
CA ASN A 50 -1.11 -13.54 -16.71
C ASN A 50 -0.84 -12.44 -17.75
N TYR A 51 -0.06 -11.42 -17.39
CA TYR A 51 0.17 -10.25 -18.24
C TYR A 51 1.63 -10.10 -18.68
N ARG A 52 2.52 -11.03 -18.31
CA ARG A 52 3.98 -10.97 -18.52
C ARG A 52 4.62 -9.69 -17.94
N PHE A 53 3.90 -8.97 -17.10
CA PHE A 53 4.35 -7.77 -16.42
C PHE A 53 5.04 -8.15 -15.11
N SER A 54 6.35 -7.93 -15.04
CA SER A 54 7.14 -8.25 -13.86
C SER A 54 7.36 -6.99 -13.03
N LEU A 55 6.75 -6.93 -11.85
CA LEU A 55 7.04 -5.88 -10.87
C LEU A 55 8.47 -6.01 -10.33
N ASP A 56 9.10 -4.87 -10.04
CA ASP A 56 10.39 -4.82 -9.36
C ASP A 56 10.29 -5.58 -8.01
N PRO A 57 11.24 -6.49 -7.70
CA PRO A 57 11.29 -7.18 -6.42
C PRO A 57 11.21 -6.27 -5.19
N TRP A 58 11.73 -5.05 -5.26
CA TRP A 58 11.63 -4.05 -4.19
C TRP A 58 10.20 -3.55 -4.00
N LEU A 59 9.48 -3.29 -5.09
CA LEU A 59 8.08 -2.88 -5.01
C LEU A 59 7.20 -4.02 -4.47
N GLY A 60 7.47 -5.26 -4.90
CA GLY A 60 6.83 -6.44 -4.33
C GLY A 60 7.09 -6.60 -2.83
N LEU A 61 8.33 -6.36 -2.38
CA LEU A 61 8.68 -6.36 -0.97
C LEU A 61 7.94 -5.25 -0.21
N TRP A 62 7.91 -4.03 -0.74
CA TRP A 62 7.26 -2.88 -0.12
C TRP A 62 5.75 -3.10 0.08
N ILE A 63 5.05 -3.57 -0.96
CA ILE A 63 3.62 -3.96 -0.88
C ILE A 63 3.43 -5.03 0.19
N THR A 64 4.29 -6.06 0.17
CA THR A 64 4.18 -7.17 1.13
C THR A 64 4.39 -6.68 2.56
N THR A 65 5.37 -5.81 2.81
CA THR A 65 5.67 -5.27 4.14
C THR A 65 4.49 -4.47 4.68
N ALA A 66 3.88 -3.59 3.86
CA ALA A 66 2.76 -2.78 4.30
C ALA A 66 1.56 -3.64 4.73
N VAL A 67 1.18 -4.58 3.86
CA VAL A 67 0.08 -5.51 4.11
C VAL A 67 0.36 -6.42 5.31
N PHE A 68 1.60 -6.90 5.43
CA PHE A 68 2.01 -7.73 6.54
C PHE A 68 1.91 -7.00 7.89
N LEU A 69 2.42 -5.78 7.98
CA LEU A 69 2.37 -4.98 9.21
C LEU A 69 0.93 -4.59 9.58
N HIS A 70 0.10 -4.24 8.59
CA HIS A 70 -1.33 -3.96 8.81
C HIS A 70 -2.06 -5.21 9.35
N THR A 71 -1.79 -6.39 8.76
CA THR A 71 -2.37 -7.66 9.23
C THR A 71 -1.94 -7.99 10.67
N LEU A 72 -0.68 -7.76 11.02
CA LEU A 72 -0.21 -7.92 12.40
C LEU A 72 -0.87 -6.93 13.36
N GLY A 73 -1.10 -5.70 12.90
CA GLY A 73 -1.90 -4.68 13.56
C GLY A 73 -3.25 -5.24 13.97
N SER A 74 -4.03 -5.73 13.00
CA SER A 74 -5.36 -6.30 13.24
C SER A 74 -5.34 -7.57 14.07
N ALA A 75 -4.26 -8.34 14.03
CA ALA A 75 -4.07 -9.54 14.85
C ALA A 75 -3.75 -9.22 16.33
N GLY A 76 -3.62 -7.94 16.69
CA GLY A 76 -3.56 -7.49 18.08
C GLY A 76 -2.54 -6.40 18.36
N LEU A 77 -1.66 -6.04 17.43
CA LEU A 77 -0.65 -5.01 17.68
C LEU A 77 -1.24 -3.59 17.75
N TYR A 78 -2.37 -3.32 17.08
CA TYR A 78 -3.09 -2.05 17.23
C TYR A 78 -3.52 -1.81 18.69
N ALA A 79 -3.94 -2.87 19.38
CA ALA A 79 -4.33 -2.78 20.79
C ALA A 79 -3.14 -2.67 21.75
N GLN A 80 -1.95 -3.11 21.34
CA GLN A 80 -0.75 -3.14 22.19
C GLN A 80 0.13 -1.90 22.05
N PHE A 81 0.20 -1.33 20.85
CA PHE A 81 1.13 -0.26 20.51
C PHE A 81 0.40 0.86 19.78
N ALA A 82 0.14 1.98 20.47
CA ALA A 82 -0.61 3.11 19.92
C ALA A 82 0.00 3.74 18.65
N TRP A 83 1.32 3.61 18.44
CA TRP A 83 1.99 4.13 17.24
C TRP A 83 1.93 3.16 16.04
N TRP A 84 1.53 1.90 16.26
CA TRP A 84 1.56 0.87 15.22
C TRP A 84 0.61 1.22 14.08
N ASP A 85 -0.56 1.71 14.45
CA ASP A 85 -1.60 2.12 13.51
C ASP A 85 -1.13 3.27 12.61
N SER A 86 -0.72 4.36 13.22
CA SER A 86 -0.09 5.50 12.56
C SER A 86 1.07 5.13 11.63
N MET A 87 1.94 4.19 12.04
CA MET A 87 3.02 3.68 11.18
C MET A 87 2.47 2.94 9.96
N THR A 88 1.47 2.07 10.14
CA THR A 88 0.86 1.34 9.03
C THR A 88 0.14 2.25 8.05
N HIS A 89 -0.49 3.33 8.54
CA HIS A 89 -1.09 4.38 7.70
C HIS A 89 -0.03 5.13 6.90
N ALA A 90 1.03 5.62 7.54
CA ALA A 90 2.13 6.29 6.83
C ALA A 90 2.78 5.39 5.76
N LEU A 91 2.99 4.11 6.05
CA LEU A 91 3.53 3.14 5.09
C LEU A 91 2.55 2.85 3.94
N SER A 92 1.26 2.76 4.22
CA SER A 92 0.24 2.53 3.18
C SER A 92 0.07 3.76 2.29
N ALA A 93 0.05 4.96 2.88
CA ALA A 93 0.08 6.24 2.17
C ALA A 93 1.30 6.35 1.24
N SER A 94 2.46 5.85 1.66
CA SER A 94 3.67 5.84 0.84
C SER A 94 3.54 4.96 -0.42
N LEU A 95 2.83 3.83 -0.32
CA LEU A 95 2.50 2.98 -1.48
C LEU A 95 1.50 3.65 -2.41
N VAL A 96 0.45 4.29 -1.87
CA VAL A 96 -0.53 5.05 -2.65
C VAL A 96 0.17 6.18 -3.41
N ALA A 97 1.10 6.89 -2.78
CA ALA A 97 1.93 7.90 -3.43
C ALA A 97 2.76 7.29 -4.58
N GLY A 98 3.38 6.12 -4.38
CA GLY A 98 4.11 5.41 -5.44
C GLY A 98 3.23 5.02 -6.63
N VAL A 99 2.01 4.56 -6.38
CA VAL A 99 1.01 4.26 -7.42
C VAL A 99 0.59 5.53 -8.16
N GLY A 100 0.28 6.60 -7.43
CA GLY A 100 -0.06 7.90 -8.01
C GLY A 100 1.07 8.45 -8.88
N TYR A 101 2.32 8.36 -8.41
CA TYR A 101 3.50 8.80 -9.18
C TYR A 101 3.63 8.02 -10.47
N THR A 102 3.48 6.69 -10.40
CA THR A 102 3.53 5.82 -11.57
C THR A 102 2.44 6.21 -12.58
N ALA A 103 1.21 6.46 -12.11
CA ALA A 103 0.11 6.88 -12.97
C ALA A 103 0.41 8.23 -13.66
N ALA A 104 0.86 9.24 -12.92
CA ALA A 104 1.24 10.52 -13.48
C ALA A 104 2.37 10.38 -14.51
N ARG A 105 3.40 9.58 -14.20
CA ARG A 105 4.54 9.39 -15.10
C ARG A 105 4.17 8.63 -16.36
N VAL A 106 3.27 7.65 -16.29
CA VAL A 106 2.74 6.96 -17.47
C VAL A 106 2.02 7.94 -18.38
N VAL A 107 1.17 8.83 -17.83
CA VAL A 107 0.48 9.86 -18.62
C VAL A 107 1.46 10.82 -19.28
N ASP A 108 2.40 11.36 -18.51
CA ASP A 108 3.42 12.32 -18.98
C ASP A 108 4.34 11.72 -20.06
N LEU A 109 4.66 10.42 -19.97
CA LEU A 109 5.51 9.72 -20.95
C LEU A 109 4.78 9.29 -22.23
N HIS A 110 3.48 9.00 -22.16
CA HIS A 110 2.73 8.41 -23.28
C HIS A 110 1.75 9.39 -23.94
N SER A 111 1.77 10.66 -23.55
CA SER A 111 0.90 11.69 -24.12
C SER A 111 1.70 12.91 -24.54
N ASP A 112 1.88 13.07 -25.85
CA ASP A 112 2.54 14.26 -26.44
C ASP A 112 1.81 15.59 -26.13
N LYS A 113 0.56 15.52 -25.65
CA LYS A 113 -0.27 16.68 -25.30
C LYS A 113 -0.23 17.06 -23.82
N ILE A 114 0.26 16.16 -22.96
CA ILE A 114 0.16 16.33 -21.50
C ILE A 114 1.58 16.25 -20.94
N HIS A 115 2.08 17.39 -20.49
CA HIS A 115 3.33 17.46 -19.75
C HIS A 115 3.04 17.82 -18.29
N ILE A 116 3.56 17.05 -17.36
CA ILE A 116 3.38 17.25 -15.91
C ILE A 116 4.70 17.77 -15.33
N PRO A 117 4.80 19.07 -14.99
CA PRO A 117 6.00 19.63 -14.41
C PRO A 117 6.35 18.94 -13.08
N THR A 118 7.64 18.68 -12.84
CA THR A 118 8.12 18.01 -11.61
C THR A 118 7.67 18.71 -10.32
N GLN A 119 7.60 20.05 -10.35
CA GLN A 119 7.07 20.87 -9.25
C GLN A 119 5.58 20.66 -8.98
N PHE A 120 4.79 20.30 -10.00
CA PHE A 120 3.37 20.02 -9.87
C PHE A 120 3.11 18.60 -9.37
N VAL A 121 3.99 17.64 -9.71
CA VAL A 121 3.90 16.24 -9.26
C VAL A 121 3.79 16.17 -7.73
N PHE A 122 4.53 17.00 -7.00
CA PHE A 122 4.42 17.08 -5.54
C PHE A 122 2.97 17.31 -5.06
N VAL A 123 2.33 18.36 -5.57
CA VAL A 123 0.96 18.75 -5.18
C VAL A 123 -0.04 17.67 -5.59
N TYR A 124 0.12 17.15 -6.81
CA TYR A 124 -0.68 16.05 -7.31
C TYR A 124 -0.63 14.82 -6.39
N LEU A 125 0.57 14.38 -6.00
CA LEU A 125 0.74 13.22 -5.11
C LEU A 125 0.12 13.45 -3.74
N PHE A 126 0.32 14.64 -3.19
CA PHE A 126 -0.26 14.99 -1.89
C PHE A 126 -1.80 14.92 -1.95
N ILE A 127 -2.42 15.47 -2.99
CA ILE A 127 -3.87 15.40 -3.19
C ILE A 127 -4.33 13.95 -3.38
N VAL A 128 -3.65 13.15 -4.19
CA VAL A 128 -4.01 11.74 -4.43
C VAL A 128 -3.98 10.94 -3.13
N VAL A 129 -2.94 11.09 -2.31
CA VAL A 129 -2.82 10.37 -1.05
C VAL A 129 -3.90 10.80 -0.07
N LEU A 130 -4.16 12.10 0.07
CA LEU A 130 -5.23 12.58 0.95
C LEU A 130 -6.61 12.13 0.48
N ALA A 131 -6.88 12.20 -0.83
CA ALA A 131 -8.15 11.73 -1.39
C ALA A 131 -8.35 10.23 -1.14
N PHE A 132 -7.30 9.43 -1.31
CA PHE A 132 -7.35 8.01 -0.98
C PHE A 132 -7.54 7.78 0.52
N GLY A 133 -6.87 8.56 1.38
CA GLY A 133 -7.06 8.53 2.82
C GLY A 133 -8.52 8.76 3.21
N VAL A 134 -9.17 9.79 2.65
CA VAL A 134 -10.61 10.04 2.87
C VAL A 134 -11.46 8.86 2.40
N ILE A 135 -11.17 8.28 1.23
CA ILE A 135 -11.89 7.10 0.73
C ILE A 135 -11.72 5.92 1.69
N TRP A 136 -10.53 5.74 2.26
CA TRP A 136 -10.23 4.67 3.22
C TRP A 136 -11.06 4.80 4.50
N GLU A 137 -11.10 5.98 5.11
CA GLU A 137 -11.92 6.23 6.31
C GLU A 137 -13.41 6.00 6.05
N LEU A 138 -13.89 6.46 4.89
CA LEU A 138 -15.28 6.23 4.50
C LEU A 138 -15.58 4.75 4.29
N PHE A 139 -14.60 3.99 3.80
CA PHE A 139 -14.72 2.54 3.65
C PHE A 139 -14.81 1.86 5.02
N GLU A 140 -13.95 2.22 5.98
CA GLU A 140 -13.99 1.69 7.35
C GLU A 140 -15.28 2.05 8.07
N PHE A 141 -15.71 3.30 7.97
CA PHE A 141 -17.01 3.73 8.50
C PHE A 141 -18.17 2.95 7.88
N THR A 142 -18.12 2.69 6.55
CA THR A 142 -19.14 1.88 5.88
C THR A 142 -19.14 0.44 6.40
N LEU A 143 -17.97 -0.15 6.64
CA LEU A 143 -17.88 -1.48 7.25
C LEU A 143 -18.50 -1.49 8.66
N ASP A 144 -18.27 -0.46 9.47
CA ASP A 144 -18.91 -0.36 10.79
C ASP A 144 -20.44 -0.29 10.71
N LEU A 145 -20.98 0.45 9.74
CA LEU A 145 -22.43 0.47 9.49
C LEU A 145 -22.97 -0.93 9.12
N ILE A 146 -22.26 -1.66 8.25
CA ILE A 146 -22.64 -3.03 7.88
C ILE A 146 -22.53 -3.96 9.09
N SER A 147 -21.48 -3.81 9.91
CA SER A 147 -21.29 -4.57 11.14
C SER A 147 -22.44 -4.34 12.12
N ALA A 148 -22.88 -3.09 12.29
CA ALA A 148 -23.97 -2.71 13.18
C ALA A 148 -25.32 -3.30 12.72
N GLU A 149 -25.58 -3.31 11.41
CA GLU A 149 -26.84 -3.82 10.84
C GLU A 149 -26.89 -5.36 10.83
N THR A 150 -25.78 -6.01 10.50
CA THR A 150 -25.73 -7.47 10.27
C THR A 150 -25.25 -8.28 11.48
N GLY A 151 -24.61 -7.63 12.45
CA GLY A 151 -23.91 -8.29 13.56
C GLY A 151 -22.65 -9.06 13.16
N LEU A 152 -22.26 -9.01 11.87
CA LEU A 152 -21.05 -9.67 11.37
C LEU A 152 -19.81 -8.88 11.77
N THR A 153 -18.78 -9.59 12.24
CA THR A 153 -17.50 -8.95 12.53
C THR A 153 -16.78 -8.55 11.24
N MET A 154 -16.61 -7.24 11.04
CA MET A 154 -15.92 -6.72 9.87
C MET A 154 -14.38 -6.78 10.00
N PRO A 155 -13.68 -6.92 8.86
CA PRO A 155 -12.21 -6.98 8.81
C PRO A 155 -11.54 -5.71 9.36
N LEU A 156 -12.13 -4.56 9.07
CA LEU A 156 -11.66 -3.24 9.47
C LEU A 156 -12.80 -2.52 10.19
N ALA A 157 -12.45 -1.50 10.97
CA ALA A 157 -13.39 -0.70 11.74
C ALA A 157 -12.80 0.70 11.92
N GLN A 158 -13.65 1.72 11.89
CA GLN A 158 -13.29 3.07 12.25
C GLN A 158 -13.19 3.16 13.78
N HIS A 159 -12.06 3.59 14.33
CA HIS A 159 -11.91 3.73 15.80
C HIS A 159 -12.30 5.12 16.33
N GLY A 160 -13.17 5.83 15.58
CA GLY A 160 -13.74 7.12 15.95
C GLY A 160 -13.08 8.31 15.27
N LEU A 161 -13.50 9.53 15.64
CA LEU A 161 -13.04 10.75 14.97
C LEU A 161 -11.57 11.10 15.27
N ASP A 162 -11.12 10.85 16.50
CA ASP A 162 -9.73 11.14 16.88
C ASP A 162 -8.74 10.28 16.08
N ASP A 163 -9.11 9.02 15.86
CA ASP A 163 -8.39 8.04 15.02
C ASP A 163 -8.31 8.52 13.57
N THR A 164 -9.46 8.80 12.95
CA THR A 164 -9.55 9.36 11.59
C THR A 164 -8.67 10.61 11.39
N VAL A 165 -8.65 11.52 12.37
CA VAL A 165 -7.82 12.73 12.28
C VAL A 165 -6.34 12.40 12.36
N VAL A 166 -5.94 11.49 13.27
CA VAL A 166 -4.56 11.02 13.39
C VAL A 166 -4.13 10.32 12.10
N ASP A 167 -4.99 9.51 11.51
CA ASP A 167 -4.70 8.80 10.27
C ASP A 167 -4.52 9.74 9.09
N MET A 168 -5.36 10.78 8.99
CA MET A 168 -5.17 11.82 7.98
C MET A 168 -3.84 12.56 8.16
N LEU A 169 -3.41 12.80 9.40
CA LEU A 169 -2.10 13.40 9.68
C LEU A 169 -0.95 12.48 9.25
N TYR A 170 -0.99 11.19 9.59
CA TYR A 170 0.07 10.26 9.22
C TYR A 170 0.08 9.92 7.73
N ASN A 171 -1.09 9.92 7.07
CA ASN A 171 -1.20 9.85 5.62
C ASN A 171 -0.53 11.07 4.96
N SER A 172 -0.73 12.27 5.52
CA SER A 172 -0.07 13.50 5.06
C SER A 172 1.46 13.40 5.21
N LEU A 173 1.95 12.87 6.34
CA LEU A 173 3.39 12.68 6.58
C LEU A 173 3.98 11.64 5.62
N GLY A 174 3.31 10.52 5.40
CA GLY A 174 3.71 9.51 4.42
C GLY A 174 3.77 10.09 3.00
N ALA A 175 2.76 10.87 2.61
CA ALA A 175 2.74 11.58 1.33
C ALA A 175 3.92 12.55 1.19
N LEU A 176 4.19 13.35 2.24
CA LEU A 176 5.28 14.31 2.27
C LEU A 176 6.64 13.62 2.12
N LEU A 177 6.88 12.55 2.87
CA LEU A 177 8.13 11.79 2.81
C LEU A 177 8.37 11.21 1.41
N VAL A 178 7.35 10.60 0.80
CA VAL A 178 7.49 10.07 -0.58
C VAL A 178 7.62 11.19 -1.60
N ALA A 179 6.91 12.29 -1.45
CA ALA A 179 7.01 13.40 -2.41
C ALA A 179 8.39 14.07 -2.35
N LEU A 180 8.96 14.25 -1.16
CA LEU A 180 10.33 14.74 -0.97
C LEU A 180 11.36 13.73 -1.51
N PHE A 181 11.19 12.44 -1.23
CA PHE A 181 12.07 11.39 -1.74
C PHE A 181 11.96 11.25 -3.26
N GLY A 182 10.75 11.37 -3.81
CA GLY A 182 10.46 11.28 -5.24
C GLY A 182 11.05 12.44 -6.02
N GLN A 183 11.00 13.68 -5.50
CA GLN A 183 11.73 14.80 -6.09
C GLN A 183 13.26 14.62 -6.04
N ALA A 184 13.78 13.99 -4.97
CA ALA A 184 15.23 13.86 -4.78
C ALA A 184 15.86 12.67 -5.52
N HIS A 185 15.13 11.57 -5.77
CA HIS A 185 15.72 10.31 -6.24
C HIS A 185 15.02 9.67 -7.46
N LEU A 186 13.78 10.04 -7.82
CA LEU A 186 13.09 9.42 -8.97
C LEU A 186 13.36 10.10 -10.31
N THR A 187 13.93 11.31 -10.31
CA THR A 187 14.42 11.98 -11.52
C THR A 187 15.46 11.11 -12.25
N GLY A 188 16.41 10.55 -11.50
CA GLY A 188 17.48 9.70 -12.08
C GLY A 188 17.03 8.29 -12.47
N VAL A 189 16.04 7.70 -11.79
CA VAL A 189 15.53 6.35 -12.13
C VAL A 189 14.70 6.40 -13.42
N ALA A 190 13.86 7.44 -13.59
CA ALA A 190 13.06 7.63 -14.80
C ALA A 190 13.94 7.90 -16.03
N GLU A 191 15.02 8.67 -15.88
CA GLU A 191 16.04 8.85 -16.93
C GLU A 191 16.72 7.52 -17.28
N SER A 192 17.14 6.73 -16.28
CA SER A 192 17.79 5.43 -16.54
C SER A 192 16.90 4.40 -17.24
N LEU A 193 15.58 4.40 -16.97
CA LEU A 193 14.63 3.52 -17.64
C LEU A 193 14.36 3.95 -19.08
N CYS A 194 14.34 5.26 -19.34
CA CYS A 194 14.26 5.82 -20.69
C CYS A 194 15.47 5.38 -21.53
N ASP A 195 16.68 5.59 -21.01
CA ASP A 195 17.93 5.23 -21.71
C ASP A 195 18.05 3.73 -21.98
N ARG A 196 17.53 2.89 -21.07
CA ARG A 196 17.56 1.43 -21.23
C ARG A 196 16.55 0.89 -22.22
N VAL A 197 15.40 1.54 -22.37
CA VAL A 197 14.41 1.18 -23.39
C VAL A 197 14.89 1.63 -24.77
N TRP A 198 15.45 2.85 -24.88
CA TRP A 198 15.93 3.38 -26.16
C TRP A 198 17.27 2.80 -26.64
N SER A 199 18.14 2.31 -25.76
CA SER A 199 19.35 1.58 -26.16
C SER A 199 19.08 0.16 -26.69
N LEU A 200 17.86 -0.36 -26.54
CA LEU A 200 17.43 -1.62 -27.15
C LEU A 200 16.78 -1.41 -28.53
N GLU A 201 16.51 -0.16 -28.91
CA GLU A 201 15.93 0.23 -30.21
C GLU A 201 16.98 0.83 -31.18
N ALA A 202 18.26 0.90 -30.78
CA ALA A 202 19.40 1.32 -31.60
C ALA A 202 20.32 0.13 -31.93
#